data_AF-A0A7G1H080-F1
#
_entry.id   AF-A0A7G1H080-F1
#
_cell.length_a   1.000
_cell.length_b   1.000
_cell.length_c   1.000
_cell.angle_alpha   90.00
_cell.angle_beta   90.00
_cell.angle_gamma   90.00
#
_symmetry.space_group_name_H-M   'P 1'
#
loop_
_entity.id
_entity.type
_entity.pdbx_description
1 polymer ?
#
loop_
_entity_poly.entity_id
_entity_poly.type
_entity_poly.pdbx_seq_one_letter_code
_entity_poly.pdbx_strand_id
1 'polypeptide(L)'
;MRSFREIKLHYNFTEEDEKRLISLQDTMTSNVDKAMDALHSWILQTKQAASFFTEERKKSHIFGAQRKWFLDLFSGSYDNKYYEDLIKIGQTHMKNLVDAHFMNRAVNIIRNFCINIINGQIDDMDERARLLISIEKILDINLDIITSSYIEEELRTYSSAYRVRNALISFSERFSQSMNLVLILALIGLTLGVIGLFAYDVKNLVTDSLEHGIISALGSMLILWVMIELMNTEIAHLKGGRFHISVFIGVALVTIIRETMIATLKHEKPETIYYLIAAILVIGFVYWLVKRTEDKG
;
A
#
# COMPACT_ATOMS: atom_id res chain seq x y z
N MET A 1 9.52 -4.23 -23.60
CA MET A 1 9.60 -3.02 -24.47
C MET A 1 9.31 -3.27 -25.96
N ARG A 2 8.76 -2.26 -26.67
CA ARG A 2 8.61 -2.25 -28.14
C ARG A 2 9.96 -2.18 -28.85
N SER A 3 10.01 -2.49 -30.15
CA SER A 3 11.27 -2.30 -30.91
C SER A 3 11.49 -0.82 -31.25
N PHE A 4 12.74 -0.37 -31.40
CA PHE A 4 13.00 1.03 -31.76
C PHE A 4 12.39 1.42 -33.11
N ARG A 5 12.41 0.49 -34.07
CA ARG A 5 11.76 0.64 -35.38
C ARG A 5 10.25 0.88 -35.26
N GLU A 6 9.57 0.15 -34.38
CA GLU A 6 8.14 0.32 -34.12
C GLU A 6 7.83 1.67 -33.46
N ILE A 7 8.67 2.12 -32.52
CA ILE A 7 8.53 3.44 -31.90
C ILE A 7 8.70 4.54 -32.96
N LYS A 8 9.77 4.50 -33.77
CA LYS A 8 9.96 5.45 -34.89
C LYS A 8 8.76 5.48 -35.83
N LEU A 9 8.17 4.32 -36.15
CA LEU A 9 6.97 4.22 -36.98
C LEU A 9 5.77 4.94 -36.34
N HIS A 10 5.50 4.74 -35.05
CA HIS A 10 4.37 5.37 -34.36
C HIS A 10 4.47 6.90 -34.31
N TYR A 11 5.68 7.44 -34.19
CA TYR A 11 5.92 8.89 -34.22
C TYR A 11 6.05 9.47 -35.65
N ASN A 12 5.92 8.62 -36.68
CA ASN A 12 6.21 8.98 -38.07
C ASN A 12 7.57 9.70 -38.19
N PHE A 13 8.60 9.14 -37.55
CA PHE A 13 9.95 9.67 -37.54
C PHE A 13 10.72 9.14 -38.75
N THR A 14 11.08 10.05 -39.66
CA THR A 14 11.58 9.75 -41.00
C THR A 14 13.02 10.24 -41.17
N GLU A 15 13.69 9.82 -42.25
CA GLU A 15 15.03 10.33 -42.61
C GLU A 15 15.08 11.85 -42.77
N GLU A 16 13.96 12.48 -43.16
CA GLU A 16 13.86 13.94 -43.25
C GLU A 16 13.88 14.60 -41.86
N ASP A 17 13.34 13.94 -40.83
CA ASP A 17 13.48 14.40 -39.45
C ASP A 17 14.95 14.28 -39.00
N GLU A 18 15.64 13.22 -39.40
CA GLU A 18 17.08 13.03 -39.09
C GLU A 18 17.93 14.13 -39.73
N LYS A 19 17.71 14.45 -41.01
CA LYS A 19 18.39 15.56 -41.71
C LYS A 19 18.15 16.91 -41.04
N ARG A 20 16.92 17.18 -40.61
CA ARG A 20 16.57 18.42 -39.89
C ARG A 20 17.23 18.51 -38.52
N LEU A 21 17.36 17.40 -37.82
CA LEU A 21 18.07 17.38 -36.53
C LEU A 21 19.57 17.58 -36.73
N ILE A 22 20.15 17.00 -37.79
CA ILE A 22 21.56 17.23 -38.17
C ILE A 22 21.81 18.70 -38.50
N SER A 23 20.91 19.36 -39.26
CA SER A 23 21.09 20.78 -39.62
C SER A 23 21.08 21.71 -38.42
N LEU A 24 20.57 21.26 -37.26
CA LEU A 24 20.59 22.01 -36.00
C LEU A 24 21.81 21.74 -35.13
N GLN A 25 22.68 20.80 -35.50
CA GLN A 25 23.79 20.35 -34.67
C GLN A 25 24.72 21.50 -34.27
N ASP A 26 25.17 22.33 -35.22
CA ASP A 26 26.09 23.44 -34.95
C ASP A 26 25.46 24.50 -34.04
N THR A 27 24.21 24.85 -34.33
CA THR A 27 23.40 25.79 -33.54
C THR A 27 23.23 25.31 -32.11
N MET A 28 22.87 24.04 -31.92
CA MET A 28 22.61 23.47 -30.61
C MET A 28 23.91 23.23 -29.83
N THR A 29 24.99 22.85 -30.52
CA THR A 29 26.32 22.73 -29.92
C THR A 29 26.82 24.08 -29.40
N SER A 30 26.58 25.17 -30.14
CA SER A 30 26.95 26.53 -29.71
C SER A 30 26.13 27.03 -28.51
N ASN A 31 24.99 26.41 -28.24
CA ASN A 31 24.06 26.79 -27.17
C ASN A 31 23.94 25.75 -26.06
N VAL A 32 24.71 24.65 -26.10
CA VAL A 32 24.60 23.54 -25.14
C VAL A 32 24.88 23.98 -23.71
N ASP A 33 25.86 24.85 -23.49
CA ASP A 33 26.22 25.27 -22.14
C ASP A 33 25.08 26.07 -21.50
N LYS A 34 24.38 26.91 -22.28
CA LYS A 34 23.16 27.61 -21.83
C LYS A 34 22.00 26.65 -21.55
N ALA A 35 21.84 25.61 -22.37
CA ALA A 35 20.82 24.58 -22.16
C ALA A 35 21.08 23.82 -20.85
N MET A 36 22.33 23.45 -20.61
CA MET A 36 22.77 22.77 -19.41
C MET A 36 22.64 23.66 -18.18
N ASP A 37 22.98 24.94 -18.27
CA ASP A 37 22.78 25.89 -17.18
C ASP A 37 21.31 26.00 -16.76
N ALA A 38 20.39 26.06 -17.74
CA ALA A 38 18.96 26.08 -17.47
C ALA A 38 18.48 24.81 -16.74
N LEU A 39 18.92 23.64 -17.20
CA LEU A 39 18.58 22.35 -16.60
C LEU A 39 19.18 22.20 -15.19
N HIS A 40 20.48 22.44 -15.04
CA HIS A 40 21.20 22.28 -13.78
C HIS A 40 20.72 23.27 -12.72
N SER A 41 20.42 24.51 -13.12
CA SER A 41 19.85 25.51 -12.20
C SER A 41 18.53 25.03 -11.60
N TRP A 42 17.64 24.48 -12.43
CA TRP A 42 16.37 23.92 -11.94
C TRP A 42 16.60 22.70 -11.01
N ILE A 43 17.51 21.79 -11.37
CA ILE A 43 17.85 20.62 -10.54
C ILE A 43 18.33 21.06 -9.16
N LEU A 44 19.26 22.02 -9.09
CA LEU A 44 19.86 22.47 -7.84
C LEU A 44 18.90 23.31 -6.98
N GLN A 45 17.93 23.99 -7.58
CA GLN A 45 16.88 24.73 -6.86
C GLN A 45 15.77 23.81 -6.33
N THR A 46 15.60 22.63 -6.93
CA THR A 46 14.56 21.68 -6.52
C THR A 46 15.10 20.79 -5.41
N LYS A 47 14.65 21.00 -4.17
CA LYS A 47 15.16 20.31 -2.95
C LYS A 47 15.35 18.79 -3.13
N GLN A 48 14.35 18.11 -3.68
CA GLN A 48 14.38 16.65 -3.87
C GLN A 48 15.29 16.21 -5.03
N ALA A 49 15.46 17.03 -6.07
CA ALA A 49 16.41 16.72 -7.15
C ALA A 49 17.85 17.02 -6.69
N ALA A 50 18.07 18.12 -5.97
CA ALA A 50 19.36 18.54 -5.45
C ALA A 50 19.97 17.50 -4.49
N SER A 51 19.16 16.75 -3.74
CA SER A 51 19.65 15.73 -2.81
C SER A 51 20.43 14.59 -3.47
N PHE A 52 20.31 14.38 -4.79
CA PHE A 52 21.09 13.38 -5.52
C PHE A 52 22.53 13.82 -5.83
N PHE A 53 22.86 15.10 -5.59
CA PHE A 53 24.09 15.75 -6.04
C PHE A 53 24.98 16.22 -4.87
N THR A 54 24.99 15.48 -3.76
CA THR A 54 25.85 15.77 -2.58
C THR A 54 27.34 15.56 -2.85
N GLU A 55 27.68 14.67 -3.78
CA GLU A 55 29.07 14.37 -4.17
C GLU A 55 29.44 15.08 -5.47
N GLU A 56 30.49 15.91 -5.44
CA GLU A 56 30.88 16.72 -6.60
C GLU A 56 31.33 15.87 -7.80
N ARG A 57 31.96 14.72 -7.56
CA ARG A 57 32.36 13.78 -8.62
C ARG A 57 31.14 13.21 -9.33
N LYS A 58 30.13 12.76 -8.57
CA LYS A 58 28.88 12.21 -9.11
C LYS A 58 28.12 13.28 -9.89
N LYS A 59 28.07 14.50 -9.36
CA LYS A 59 27.47 15.66 -10.01
C LYS A 59 28.13 15.99 -11.34
N SER A 60 29.45 16.13 -11.37
CA SER A 60 30.20 16.40 -12.61
C SER A 60 29.96 15.30 -13.67
N HIS A 61 29.95 14.03 -13.24
CA HIS A 61 29.68 12.91 -14.14
C HIS A 61 28.26 12.95 -14.74
N ILE A 62 27.23 13.14 -13.90
CA ILE A 62 25.83 13.18 -14.35
C ILE A 62 25.58 14.39 -15.25
N PHE A 63 26.10 15.57 -14.89
CA PHE A 63 25.96 16.78 -15.72
C PHE A 63 26.67 16.62 -17.07
N GLY A 64 27.83 15.95 -17.10
CA GLY A 64 28.50 15.56 -18.34
C GLY A 64 27.65 14.59 -19.18
N ALA A 65 26.99 13.63 -18.55
CA ALA A 65 26.08 12.70 -19.23
C ALA A 65 24.84 13.41 -19.81
N GLN A 66 24.26 14.37 -19.09
CA GLN A 66 23.15 15.21 -19.57
C GLN A 66 23.57 16.06 -20.77
N ARG A 67 24.78 16.64 -20.72
CA ARG A 67 25.37 17.38 -21.84
C ARG A 67 25.52 16.51 -23.08
N LYS A 68 26.06 15.29 -22.90
CA LYS A 68 26.19 14.33 -24.00
C LYS A 68 24.83 13.95 -24.57
N TRP A 69 23.86 13.61 -23.71
CA TRP A 69 22.50 13.28 -24.15
C TRP A 69 21.86 14.40 -24.98
N PHE A 70 21.99 15.65 -24.55
CA PHE A 70 21.48 16.80 -25.31
C PHE A 70 22.11 16.91 -26.71
N LEU A 71 23.42 16.73 -26.84
CA LEU A 71 24.09 16.76 -28.15
C LEU A 71 23.69 15.58 -29.03
N ASP A 72 23.52 14.40 -28.43
CA ASP A 72 23.13 13.19 -29.15
C ASP A 72 21.72 13.31 -29.77
N LEU A 73 20.83 14.19 -29.25
CA LEU A 73 19.54 14.54 -29.88
C LEU A 73 19.67 15.14 -31.28
N PHE A 74 20.84 15.69 -31.63
CA PHE A 74 21.15 16.33 -32.91
C PHE A 74 22.28 15.61 -33.65
N SER A 75 22.57 14.36 -33.27
CA SER A 75 23.64 13.56 -33.89
C SER A 75 23.29 13.08 -35.29
N GLY A 76 22.00 12.92 -35.58
CA GLY A 76 21.53 12.33 -36.85
C GLY A 76 21.62 10.81 -36.93
N SER A 77 22.17 10.14 -35.91
CA SER A 77 22.32 8.69 -35.89
C SER A 77 21.49 8.09 -34.76
N TYR A 78 20.27 7.68 -35.08
CA TYR A 78 19.34 7.06 -34.12
C TYR A 78 19.19 5.57 -34.42
N ASP A 79 20.19 4.81 -33.98
CA ASP A 79 20.33 3.37 -34.16
C ASP A 79 20.00 2.58 -32.89
N ASN A 80 20.30 1.28 -32.89
CA ASN A 80 20.11 0.43 -31.71
C ASN A 80 20.99 0.86 -30.53
N LYS A 81 22.17 1.44 -30.77
CA LYS A 81 23.04 1.91 -29.69
C LYS A 81 22.42 3.10 -28.97
N TYR A 82 21.86 4.05 -29.72
CA TYR A 82 21.09 5.16 -29.17
C TYR A 82 19.92 4.65 -28.33
N TYR A 83 19.17 3.68 -28.86
CA TYR A 83 18.05 3.05 -28.16
C TYR A 83 18.46 2.41 -26.82
N GLU A 84 19.53 1.60 -26.81
CA GLU A 84 20.04 0.97 -25.60
C GLU A 84 20.52 1.96 -24.55
N ASP A 85 21.08 3.10 -24.96
CA ASP A 85 21.52 4.13 -24.03
C ASP A 85 20.31 4.79 -23.35
N LEU A 86 19.22 5.04 -24.07
CA LEU A 86 17.97 5.55 -23.47
C LEU A 86 17.36 4.55 -22.47
N ILE A 87 17.41 3.25 -22.75
CA ILE A 87 16.99 2.20 -21.81
C ILE A 87 17.82 2.27 -20.53
N LYS A 88 19.14 2.37 -20.66
CA LYS A 88 20.05 2.47 -19.51
C LYS A 88 19.77 3.71 -18.68
N ILE A 89 19.43 4.84 -19.31
CA ILE A 89 19.03 6.06 -18.61
C ILE A 89 17.81 5.78 -17.74
N GLY A 90 16.72 5.22 -18.28
CA GLY A 90 15.49 4.96 -17.50
C GLY A 90 15.71 3.98 -16.35
N GLN A 91 16.42 2.88 -16.61
CA GLN A 91 16.79 1.90 -15.58
C GLN A 91 17.65 2.52 -14.48
N THR A 92 18.61 3.38 -14.83
CA THR A 92 19.51 4.02 -13.86
C THR A 92 18.76 5.01 -12.98
N HIS A 93 17.84 5.77 -13.54
CA HIS A 93 16.98 6.68 -12.77
C HIS A 93 16.11 5.91 -11.77
N MET A 94 15.47 4.82 -12.19
CA MET A 94 14.69 3.96 -11.30
C MET A 94 15.54 3.35 -10.18
N LYS A 95 16.71 2.80 -10.51
CA LYS A 95 17.64 2.21 -9.52
C LYS A 95 18.13 3.21 -8.48
N ASN A 96 18.25 4.49 -8.85
CA ASN A 96 18.61 5.57 -7.94
C ASN A 96 17.38 6.21 -7.27
N LEU A 97 16.17 5.68 -7.46
CA LEU A 97 14.91 6.20 -6.89
C LEU A 97 14.65 7.66 -7.26
N VAL A 98 15.05 8.06 -8.47
CA VAL A 98 14.73 9.38 -9.01
C VAL A 98 13.29 9.35 -9.47
N ASP A 99 12.45 10.23 -8.93
CA ASP A 99 11.05 10.33 -9.31
C ASP A 99 10.90 10.55 -10.84
N ALA A 100 10.08 9.71 -11.49
CA ALA A 100 9.83 9.77 -12.93
C ALA A 100 9.25 11.12 -13.40
N HIS A 101 8.59 11.88 -12.52
CA HIS A 101 8.11 13.22 -12.85
C HIS A 101 9.29 14.17 -13.20
N PHE A 102 10.47 13.99 -12.61
CA PHE A 102 11.63 14.83 -12.92
C PHE A 102 12.11 14.66 -14.36
N MET A 103 11.96 13.48 -14.95
CA MET A 103 12.29 13.25 -16.35
C MET A 103 11.39 14.08 -17.27
N ASN A 104 10.08 14.09 -17.01
CA ASN A 104 9.12 14.92 -17.75
C ASN A 104 9.47 16.41 -17.65
N ARG A 105 9.83 16.87 -16.45
CA ARG A 105 10.22 18.26 -16.24
C ARG A 105 11.54 18.61 -16.92
N ALA A 106 12.54 17.75 -16.86
CA ALA A 106 13.82 17.95 -17.53
C ALA A 106 13.64 18.07 -19.05
N VAL A 107 12.88 17.15 -19.65
CA VAL A 107 12.56 17.20 -21.10
C VAL A 107 11.77 18.47 -21.44
N ASN A 108 10.83 18.91 -20.61
CA ASN A 108 10.11 20.17 -20.83
C ASN A 108 11.02 21.41 -20.82
N ILE A 109 12.03 21.47 -19.93
CA ILE A 109 13.01 22.56 -19.90
C ILE A 109 13.80 22.60 -21.21
N ILE A 110 14.29 21.44 -21.65
CA ILE A 110 15.05 21.30 -22.89
C ILE A 110 14.20 21.63 -24.11
N ARG A 111 12.94 21.18 -24.13
CA ARG A 111 11.96 21.52 -25.18
C ARG A 111 11.79 23.03 -25.32
N ASN A 112 11.48 23.72 -24.22
CA ASN A 112 11.29 25.17 -24.22
C ASN A 112 12.57 25.90 -24.64
N PHE A 113 13.74 25.39 -24.23
CA PHE A 113 15.02 25.94 -24.66
C PHE A 113 15.20 25.84 -26.17
N CYS A 114 14.99 24.66 -26.76
CA CYS A 114 15.07 24.45 -28.20
C CYS A 114 14.08 25.34 -28.95
N ILE A 115 12.83 25.42 -28.49
CA ILE A 115 11.79 26.29 -29.10
C ILE A 115 12.27 27.75 -29.14
N ASN A 116 12.81 28.26 -28.04
CA ASN A 116 13.29 29.65 -27.97
C ASN A 116 14.45 29.92 -28.93
N ILE A 117 15.39 28.98 -29.07
CA ILE A 117 16.51 29.11 -30.00
C ILE A 117 16.01 29.12 -31.44
N ILE A 118 15.15 28.17 -31.83
CA ILE A 118 14.64 28.09 -33.20
C ILE A 118 13.79 29.32 -33.54
N ASN A 119 12.92 29.77 -32.64
CA ASN A 119 12.09 30.96 -32.86
C ASN A 119 12.92 32.24 -33.00
N GLY A 120 14.10 32.31 -32.38
CA GLY A 120 14.98 33.48 -32.45
C GLY A 120 15.95 33.48 -33.63
N GLN A 121 16.12 32.37 -34.35
CA GLN A 121 17.13 32.22 -35.40
C GLN A 121 16.55 31.90 -36.78
N ILE A 122 15.34 31.33 -36.85
CA ILE A 122 14.72 30.91 -38.10
C ILE A 122 13.52 31.81 -38.41
N ASP A 123 13.69 32.66 -39.42
CA ASP A 123 12.66 33.60 -39.88
C ASP A 123 11.56 32.90 -40.68
N ASP A 124 11.93 31.93 -41.53
CA ASP A 124 10.98 31.19 -42.36
C ASP A 124 10.03 30.37 -41.50
N MET A 125 8.74 30.69 -41.57
CA MET A 125 7.71 30.10 -40.72
C MET A 125 7.54 28.59 -40.96
N ASP A 126 7.64 28.16 -42.22
CA ASP A 126 7.39 26.78 -42.61
C ASP A 126 8.58 25.88 -42.24
N GLU A 127 9.81 26.36 -42.45
CA GLU A 127 11.04 25.71 -42.02
C GLU A 127 11.09 25.59 -40.51
N ARG A 128 10.79 26.68 -39.79
CA ARG A 128 10.68 26.69 -38.34
C ARG A 128 9.69 25.65 -37.84
N ALA A 129 8.49 25.59 -38.40
CA ALA A 129 7.48 24.61 -38.01
C ALA A 129 7.99 23.17 -38.21
N ARG A 130 8.63 22.89 -39.36
CA ARG A 130 9.20 21.56 -39.63
C ARG A 130 10.33 21.17 -38.66
N LEU A 131 11.24 22.10 -38.36
CA LEU A 131 12.32 21.88 -37.39
C LEU A 131 11.78 21.59 -36.00
N LEU A 132 10.80 22.39 -35.54
CA LEU A 132 10.15 22.19 -34.26
C LEU A 132 9.45 20.84 -34.18
N ILE A 133 8.72 20.42 -35.23
CA ILE A 133 8.09 19.09 -35.26
C ILE A 133 9.14 17.97 -35.13
N SER A 134 10.28 18.05 -35.80
CA SER A 134 11.33 17.03 -35.68
C SER A 134 11.96 17.02 -34.28
N ILE A 135 12.15 18.18 -33.64
CA ILE A 135 12.58 18.29 -32.23
C ILE A 135 11.55 17.66 -31.29
N GLU A 136 10.27 17.98 -31.47
CA GLU A 136 9.19 17.45 -30.63
C GLU A 136 9.17 15.92 -30.68
N LYS A 137 9.23 15.35 -31.89
CA LYS A 137 9.27 13.90 -32.10
C LYS A 137 10.46 13.25 -31.38
N ILE A 138 11.69 13.77 -31.56
CA ILE A 138 12.86 13.12 -30.95
C ILE A 138 12.83 13.20 -29.42
N LEU A 139 12.37 14.32 -28.86
CA LEU A 139 12.21 14.49 -27.41
C LEU A 139 11.14 13.55 -26.85
N ASP A 140 10.00 13.41 -27.54
CA ASP A 140 8.93 12.50 -27.11
C ASP A 140 9.34 11.04 -27.22
N ILE A 141 10.03 10.65 -28.30
CA ILE A 141 10.62 9.32 -28.45
C ILE A 141 11.58 9.03 -27.28
N ASN A 142 12.45 9.99 -26.93
CA ASN A 142 13.37 9.85 -25.81
C ASN A 142 12.61 9.63 -24.50
N LEU A 143 11.62 10.48 -24.22
CA LEU A 143 10.82 10.39 -23.01
C LEU A 143 10.01 9.09 -22.94
N ASP A 144 9.45 8.62 -24.05
CA ASP A 144 8.72 7.34 -24.14
C ASP A 144 9.64 6.16 -23.78
N ILE A 145 10.83 6.09 -24.38
CA ILE A 145 11.78 4.99 -24.15
C ILE A 145 12.29 5.01 -22.70
N ILE A 146 12.69 6.19 -22.19
CA ILE A 146 13.20 6.32 -20.82
C ILE A 146 12.10 6.00 -19.81
N THR A 147 10.86 6.48 -20.02
CA THR A 147 9.73 6.23 -19.10
C THR A 147 9.30 4.77 -19.16
N SER A 148 9.20 4.19 -20.34
CA SER A 148 8.87 2.76 -20.51
C SER A 148 9.90 1.86 -19.83
N SER A 149 11.19 2.15 -19.99
CA SER A 149 12.26 1.38 -19.33
C SER A 149 12.33 1.61 -17.82
N TYR A 150 12.02 2.81 -17.35
CA TYR A 150 11.84 3.12 -15.92
C TYR A 150 10.73 2.25 -15.32
N ILE A 151 9.54 2.25 -15.93
CA ILE A 151 8.37 1.48 -15.46
C ILE A 151 8.66 -0.02 -15.51
N GLU A 152 9.33 -0.51 -16.54
CA GLU A 152 9.69 -1.94 -16.65
C GLU A 152 10.65 -2.34 -15.52
N GLU A 153 11.64 -1.51 -15.19
CA GLU A 153 12.57 -1.76 -14.08
C GLU A 153 11.88 -1.60 -12.71
N GLU A 154 10.95 -0.66 -12.57
CA GLU A 154 10.11 -0.47 -11.39
C GLU A 154 9.25 -1.72 -11.15
N LEU A 155 8.55 -2.20 -12.19
CA LEU A 155 7.78 -3.44 -12.14
C LEU A 155 8.68 -4.64 -11.85
N ARG A 156 9.90 -4.71 -12.36
CA ARG A 156 10.81 -5.81 -12.06
C ARG A 156 11.22 -5.82 -10.58
N THR A 157 11.60 -4.68 -10.03
CA THR A 157 12.02 -4.54 -8.63
C THR A 157 10.85 -4.69 -7.67
N TYR A 158 9.73 -4.02 -7.94
CA TYR A 158 8.57 -4.06 -7.05
C TYR A 158 7.66 -5.24 -7.29
N SER A 159 7.45 -5.79 -8.50
CA SER A 159 6.48 -6.89 -8.67
C SER A 159 6.81 -8.13 -7.85
N SER A 160 8.08 -8.41 -7.54
CA SER A 160 8.44 -9.52 -6.65
C SER A 160 8.09 -9.20 -5.18
N ALA A 161 8.58 -8.07 -4.67
CA ALA A 161 8.32 -7.64 -3.29
C ALA A 161 6.83 -7.30 -3.04
N TYR A 162 6.20 -6.65 -4.00
CA TYR A 162 4.78 -6.27 -4.02
C TYR A 162 3.88 -7.50 -4.16
N ARG A 163 4.21 -8.49 -4.99
CA ARG A 163 3.44 -9.76 -5.03
C ARG A 163 3.52 -10.50 -3.71
N VAL A 164 4.68 -10.60 -3.08
CA VAL A 164 4.82 -11.25 -1.76
C VAL A 164 4.01 -10.48 -0.71
N ARG A 165 4.09 -9.16 -0.69
CA ARG A 165 3.30 -8.32 0.23
C ARG A 165 1.79 -8.47 0.00
N ASN A 166 1.31 -8.35 -1.23
CA ASN A 166 -0.11 -8.53 -1.54
C ASN A 166 -0.59 -9.96 -1.31
N ALA A 167 0.25 -10.97 -1.58
CA ALA A 167 -0.07 -12.37 -1.28
C ALA A 167 -0.19 -12.58 0.23
N LEU A 168 0.72 -12.03 1.04
CA LEU A 168 0.63 -12.09 2.50
C LEU A 168 -0.61 -11.37 3.04
N ILE A 169 -0.95 -10.19 2.52
CA ILE A 169 -2.13 -9.43 2.93
C ILE A 169 -3.41 -10.20 2.58
N SER A 170 -3.55 -10.62 1.32
CA SER A 170 -4.73 -11.36 0.85
C SER A 170 -4.85 -12.76 1.48
N PHE A 171 -3.73 -13.45 1.74
CA PHE A 171 -3.73 -14.69 2.52
C PHE A 171 -4.18 -14.43 3.96
N SER A 172 -3.69 -13.37 4.61
CA SER A 172 -4.07 -13.03 5.98
C SER A 172 -5.55 -12.70 6.10
N GLU A 173 -6.11 -11.96 5.15
CA GLU A 173 -7.55 -11.67 5.09
C GLU A 173 -8.39 -12.94 4.93
N ARG A 174 -8.05 -13.80 3.96
CA ARG A 174 -8.77 -15.07 3.72
C ARG A 174 -8.63 -16.04 4.89
N PHE A 175 -7.45 -16.11 5.48
CA PHE A 175 -7.18 -16.94 6.65
C PHE A 175 -7.99 -16.45 7.86
N SER A 176 -8.02 -15.14 8.11
CA SER A 176 -8.83 -14.55 9.19
C SER A 176 -10.32 -14.83 8.99
N GLN A 177 -10.84 -14.66 7.78
CA GLN A 177 -12.24 -14.98 7.46
C GLN A 177 -12.55 -16.47 7.68
N SER A 178 -11.64 -17.35 7.27
CA SER A 178 -11.79 -18.79 7.47
C SER A 178 -11.78 -19.17 8.96
N MET A 179 -10.88 -18.56 9.75
CA MET A 179 -10.81 -18.79 11.19
C MET A 179 -12.07 -18.31 11.92
N ASN A 180 -12.60 -17.14 11.56
CA ASN A 180 -13.85 -16.63 12.15
C ASN A 180 -15.03 -17.57 11.84
N LEU A 181 -15.10 -18.14 10.62
CA LEU A 181 -16.13 -19.12 10.28
C LEU A 181 -16.01 -20.41 11.11
N VAL A 182 -14.79 -20.93 11.26
CA VAL A 182 -14.53 -22.12 12.09
C VAL A 182 -14.92 -21.87 13.55
N LEU A 183 -14.60 -20.70 14.09
CA LEU A 183 -14.93 -20.31 15.46
C LEU A 183 -16.45 -20.26 15.68
N ILE A 184 -17.22 -19.66 14.76
CA ILE A 184 -18.68 -19.63 14.86
C ILE A 184 -19.29 -21.03 14.78
N LEU A 185 -18.80 -21.87 13.87
CA LEU A 185 -19.28 -23.25 13.78
C LEU A 185 -19.01 -24.03 15.09
N ALA A 186 -17.85 -23.82 15.70
CA ALA A 186 -17.51 -24.40 17.00
C ALA A 186 -18.44 -23.86 18.11
N LEU A 187 -18.70 -22.55 18.15
CA LEU A 187 -19.63 -21.91 19.09
C LEU A 187 -21.07 -22.45 18.95
N ILE A 188 -21.56 -22.61 17.71
CA ILE A 188 -22.89 -23.21 17.45
C ILE A 188 -22.94 -24.64 18.00
N GLY A 189 -21.91 -25.45 17.71
CA GLY A 189 -21.82 -26.82 18.21
C GLY A 189 -21.82 -26.89 19.74
N LEU A 190 -21.02 -26.05 20.41
CA LEU A 190 -20.99 -25.96 21.86
C LEU A 190 -22.33 -25.50 22.44
N THR A 191 -22.96 -24.50 21.82
CA THR A 191 -24.28 -23.98 22.25
C THR A 191 -25.34 -25.08 22.21
N LEU A 192 -25.39 -25.88 21.14
CA LEU A 192 -26.29 -27.03 21.04
C LEU A 192 -26.02 -28.08 22.13
N GLY A 193 -24.74 -28.35 22.44
CA GLY A 193 -24.35 -29.23 23.53
C GLY A 193 -24.85 -28.75 24.89
N VAL A 194 -24.71 -27.45 25.17
CA VAL A 194 -25.18 -26.82 26.42
C VAL A 194 -26.71 -26.86 26.51
N ILE A 195 -27.44 -26.65 25.41
CA ILE A 195 -28.91 -26.80 25.36
C ILE A 195 -29.30 -28.24 25.72
N GLY A 196 -28.58 -29.23 25.20
CA GLY A 196 -28.81 -30.64 25.54
C GLY A 196 -28.59 -30.94 27.03
N LEU A 197 -27.51 -30.40 27.61
CA LEU A 197 -27.23 -30.50 29.04
C LEU A 197 -28.33 -29.84 29.89
N PHE A 198 -28.76 -28.62 29.52
CA PHE A 198 -29.83 -27.92 30.22
C PHE A 198 -31.15 -28.70 30.18
N ALA A 199 -31.51 -29.28 29.02
CA ALA A 199 -32.70 -30.13 28.91
C ALA A 199 -32.61 -31.38 29.82
N TYR A 200 -31.41 -31.97 29.94
CA TYR A 200 -31.15 -33.07 30.86
C TYR A 200 -31.27 -32.65 32.33
N ASP A 201 -30.69 -31.50 32.71
CA ASP A 201 -30.79 -30.93 34.06
C ASP A 201 -32.25 -30.64 34.45
N VAL A 202 -33.04 -30.06 33.54
CA VAL A 202 -34.46 -29.77 33.76
C VAL A 202 -35.28 -31.06 33.95
N LYS A 203 -34.96 -32.12 33.20
CA LYS A 203 -35.60 -33.43 33.39
C LYS A 203 -35.27 -34.03 34.76
N ASN A 204 -34.01 -33.92 35.20
CA ASN A 204 -33.57 -34.40 36.50
C ASN A 204 -34.20 -33.63 37.66
N LEU A 205 -34.55 -32.34 37.47
CA LEU A 205 -35.26 -31.52 38.44
C LEU A 205 -36.64 -32.11 38.82
N VAL A 206 -37.28 -32.86 37.92
CA VAL A 206 -38.55 -33.54 38.16
C VAL A 206 -38.39 -34.85 38.92
N THR A 207 -37.17 -35.41 38.95
CA THR A 207 -36.92 -36.79 39.46
C THR A 207 -36.10 -36.81 40.75
N ASP A 208 -35.25 -35.81 40.99
CA ASP A 208 -34.26 -35.78 42.07
C ASP A 208 -34.51 -34.61 43.05
N SER A 209 -33.71 -34.50 44.13
CA SER A 209 -33.85 -33.44 45.14
C SER A 209 -33.88 -32.02 44.55
N LEU A 210 -34.91 -31.24 44.94
CA LEU A 210 -35.25 -29.93 44.34
C LEU A 210 -34.08 -28.93 44.37
N GLU A 211 -33.28 -28.95 45.44
CA GLU A 211 -32.16 -28.04 45.66
C GLU A 211 -31.01 -28.28 44.66
N HIS A 212 -30.58 -29.52 44.48
CA HIS A 212 -29.52 -29.85 43.52
C HIS A 212 -29.94 -29.66 42.07
N GLY A 213 -31.21 -29.99 41.75
CA GLY A 213 -31.77 -29.78 40.41
C GLY A 213 -31.77 -28.31 39.99
N ILE A 214 -32.20 -27.41 40.89
CA ILE A 214 -32.24 -25.96 40.62
C ILE A 214 -30.81 -25.42 40.41
N ILE A 215 -29.84 -25.84 41.22
CA ILE A 215 -28.44 -25.37 41.10
C ILE A 215 -27.83 -25.79 39.76
N SER A 216 -28.04 -27.04 39.33
CA SER A 216 -27.50 -27.54 38.05
C SER A 216 -28.11 -26.78 36.87
N ALA A 217 -29.44 -26.66 36.85
CA ALA A 217 -30.17 -25.97 35.78
C ALA A 217 -29.80 -24.48 35.68
N LEU A 218 -29.63 -23.78 36.80
CA LEU A 218 -29.22 -22.38 36.80
C LEU A 218 -27.76 -22.23 36.33
N GLY A 219 -26.90 -23.18 36.69
CA GLY A 219 -25.53 -23.25 36.20
C GLY A 219 -25.43 -23.45 34.69
N SER A 220 -26.22 -24.35 34.10
CA SER A 220 -26.26 -24.57 32.64
C SER A 220 -26.94 -23.41 31.91
N MET A 221 -27.92 -22.74 32.52
CA MET A 221 -28.52 -21.51 31.99
C MET A 221 -27.51 -20.35 31.90
N LEU A 222 -26.66 -20.15 32.91
CA LEU A 222 -25.62 -19.12 32.87
C LEU A 222 -24.56 -19.41 31.80
N ILE A 223 -24.17 -20.67 31.62
CA ILE A 223 -23.26 -21.08 30.55
C ILE A 223 -23.91 -20.83 29.18
N LEU A 224 -25.20 -21.14 29.04
CA LEU A 224 -25.94 -20.89 27.81
C LEU A 224 -25.97 -19.39 27.47
N TRP A 225 -26.19 -18.53 28.46
CA TRP A 225 -26.13 -17.09 28.29
C TRP A 225 -24.76 -16.62 27.78
N VAL A 226 -23.67 -17.12 28.37
CA VAL A 226 -22.29 -16.84 27.93
C VAL A 226 -22.05 -17.27 26.49
N MET A 227 -22.53 -18.47 26.09
CA MET A 227 -22.40 -18.95 24.72
C MET A 227 -23.15 -18.08 23.72
N ILE A 228 -24.35 -17.63 24.06
CA ILE A 228 -25.14 -16.72 23.22
C ILE A 228 -24.44 -15.37 23.07
N GLU A 229 -23.89 -14.82 24.15
CA GLU A 229 -23.17 -13.54 24.14
C GLU A 229 -21.91 -13.61 23.27
N LEU A 230 -21.12 -14.68 23.41
CA LEU A 230 -19.93 -14.92 22.57
C LEU A 230 -20.31 -15.11 21.10
N MET A 231 -21.37 -15.87 20.81
CA MET A 231 -21.86 -16.06 19.45
C MET A 231 -22.34 -14.74 18.82
N ASN A 232 -23.10 -13.92 19.55
CA ASN A 232 -23.54 -12.61 19.07
C ASN A 232 -22.35 -11.70 18.75
N THR A 233 -21.31 -11.75 19.59
CA THR A 233 -20.08 -10.98 19.40
C THR A 233 -19.32 -11.40 18.15
N GLU A 234 -19.19 -12.71 17.92
CA GLU A 234 -18.55 -13.22 16.70
C GLU A 234 -19.36 -12.94 15.43
N ILE A 235 -20.69 -12.99 15.50
CA ILE A 235 -21.56 -12.60 14.39
C ILE A 235 -21.43 -11.10 14.10
N ALA A 236 -21.39 -10.26 15.14
CA ALA A 236 -21.19 -8.82 14.99
C ALA A 236 -19.82 -8.51 14.36
N HIS A 237 -18.77 -9.22 14.79
CA HIS A 237 -17.43 -9.12 14.22
C HIS A 237 -17.40 -9.54 12.73
N LEU A 238 -18.08 -10.63 12.36
CA LEU A 238 -18.21 -11.03 10.95
C LEU A 238 -18.95 -10.02 10.07
N LYS A 239 -19.90 -9.27 10.64
CA LYS A 239 -20.60 -8.18 9.93
C LYS A 239 -19.79 -6.89 9.83
N GLY A 240 -18.52 -6.90 10.24
CA GLY A 240 -17.63 -5.73 10.22
C GLY A 240 -17.74 -4.86 11.47
N GLY A 241 -18.38 -5.34 12.54
CA GLY A 241 -18.37 -4.69 13.84
C GLY A 241 -16.99 -4.70 14.50
N ARG A 242 -16.73 -3.74 15.39
CA ARG A 242 -15.48 -3.70 16.16
C ARG A 242 -15.47 -4.80 17.23
N PHE A 243 -14.27 -5.28 17.55
CA PHE A 243 -14.08 -6.26 18.62
C PHE A 243 -14.22 -5.58 19.99
N HIS A 244 -15.31 -5.88 20.70
CA HIS A 244 -15.59 -5.34 22.03
C HIS A 244 -14.97 -6.22 23.11
N ILE A 245 -13.90 -5.74 23.75
CA ILE A 245 -13.18 -6.46 24.82
C ILE A 245 -14.07 -6.61 26.06
N SER A 246 -15.04 -5.69 26.25
CA SER A 246 -16.03 -5.76 27.32
C SER A 246 -16.78 -7.10 27.38
N VAL A 247 -16.98 -7.79 26.24
CA VAL A 247 -17.64 -9.10 26.19
C VAL A 247 -16.87 -10.16 26.97
N PHE A 248 -15.55 -10.23 26.80
CA PHE A 248 -14.72 -11.24 27.49
C PHE A 248 -14.71 -11.02 29.01
N ILE A 249 -14.71 -9.76 29.42
CA ILE A 249 -14.82 -9.38 30.84
C ILE A 249 -16.20 -9.76 31.39
N GLY A 250 -17.26 -9.59 30.59
CA GLY A 250 -18.61 -10.04 30.91
C GLY A 250 -18.70 -11.56 31.09
N VAL A 251 -18.04 -12.34 30.22
CA VAL A 251 -17.94 -13.80 30.37
C VAL A 251 -17.25 -14.19 31.67
N ALA A 252 -16.09 -13.59 31.97
CA ALA A 252 -15.37 -13.84 33.22
C ALA A 252 -16.24 -13.50 34.45
N LEU A 253 -16.96 -12.39 34.41
CA LEU A 253 -17.88 -11.97 35.47
C LEU A 253 -18.99 -13.02 35.69
N VAL A 254 -19.60 -13.54 34.62
CA VAL A 254 -20.64 -14.58 34.72
C VAL A 254 -20.09 -15.90 35.24
N THR A 255 -18.87 -16.29 34.86
CA THR A 255 -18.21 -17.47 35.43
C THR A 255 -18.03 -17.34 36.94
N ILE A 256 -17.57 -16.18 37.43
CA ILE A 256 -17.43 -15.93 38.86
C ILE A 256 -18.78 -15.88 39.57
N ILE A 257 -19.80 -15.26 38.96
CA ILE A 257 -21.16 -15.26 39.52
C ILE A 257 -21.69 -16.70 39.67
N ARG A 258 -21.50 -17.55 38.65
CA ARG A 258 -21.86 -18.97 38.70
C ARG A 258 -21.15 -19.69 39.85
N GLU A 259 -19.84 -19.49 39.98
CA GLU A 259 -19.02 -20.12 41.02
C GLU A 259 -19.44 -19.66 42.42
N THR A 260 -19.74 -18.37 42.58
CA THR A 260 -20.27 -17.77 43.82
C THR A 260 -21.63 -18.34 44.20
N MET A 261 -22.53 -18.50 43.23
CA MET A 261 -23.85 -19.10 43.46
C MET A 261 -23.73 -20.55 43.92
N ILE A 262 -22.88 -21.35 43.27
CA ILE A 262 -22.63 -22.74 43.66
C ILE A 262 -22.05 -22.83 45.08
N ALA A 263 -21.04 -22.00 45.39
CA ALA A 263 -20.39 -21.99 46.70
C ALA A 263 -21.35 -21.57 47.83
N THR A 264 -22.22 -20.60 47.58
CA THR A 264 -23.20 -20.10 48.56
C THR A 264 -24.27 -21.14 48.87
N LEU A 265 -24.78 -21.85 47.84
CA LEU A 265 -25.82 -22.86 48.01
C LEU A 265 -25.27 -24.18 48.59
N LYS A 266 -24.01 -24.53 48.33
CA LYS A 266 -23.34 -25.69 48.94
C LYS A 266 -22.91 -25.50 50.40
N HIS A 267 -23.22 -24.35 51.01
CA HIS A 267 -22.83 -24.01 52.38
C HIS A 267 -21.31 -24.17 52.63
N GLU A 268 -20.49 -23.75 51.66
CA GLU A 268 -19.04 -23.73 51.82
C GLU A 268 -18.58 -22.69 52.86
N LYS A 269 -17.31 -22.76 53.27
CA LYS A 269 -16.76 -21.92 54.35
C LYS A 269 -16.98 -20.42 54.05
N PRO A 270 -17.36 -19.62 55.06
CA PRO A 270 -17.69 -18.20 54.88
C PRO A 270 -16.52 -17.38 54.32
N GLU A 271 -15.28 -17.79 54.57
CA GLU A 271 -14.07 -17.14 54.02
C GLU A 271 -14.03 -17.15 52.49
N THR A 272 -14.41 -18.26 51.85
CA THR A 272 -14.41 -18.41 50.39
C THR A 272 -15.43 -17.48 49.73
N ILE A 273 -16.59 -17.30 50.37
CA ILE A 273 -17.68 -16.46 49.88
C ILE A 273 -17.26 -14.97 49.85
N TYR A 274 -16.51 -14.51 50.86
CA TYR A 274 -16.02 -13.12 50.88
C TYR A 274 -15.05 -12.81 49.74
N TYR A 275 -14.12 -13.72 49.40
CA TYR A 275 -13.19 -13.52 48.29
C TYR A 275 -13.91 -13.48 46.93
N LEU A 276 -14.92 -14.33 46.74
CA LEU A 276 -15.70 -14.37 45.51
C LEU A 276 -16.52 -13.07 45.30
N ILE A 277 -17.15 -12.55 46.36
CA ILE A 277 -17.87 -11.27 46.31
C ILE A 277 -16.90 -10.12 46.00
N ALA A 278 -15.72 -10.10 46.62
CA ALA A 278 -14.71 -9.10 46.32
C ALA A 278 -14.23 -9.18 44.86
N ALA A 279 -14.03 -10.38 44.32
CA ALA A 279 -13.67 -10.58 42.92
C ALA A 279 -14.76 -10.07 41.95
N ILE A 280 -16.04 -10.32 42.24
CA ILE A 280 -17.17 -9.78 41.45
C ILE A 280 -17.13 -8.26 41.41
N LEU A 281 -16.90 -7.60 42.55
CA LEU A 281 -16.83 -6.13 42.61
C LEU A 281 -15.68 -5.57 41.77
N VAL A 282 -14.50 -6.19 41.85
CA VAL A 282 -13.32 -5.75 41.07
C VAL A 282 -13.56 -5.93 39.57
N ILE A 283 -14.01 -7.12 39.14
CA ILE A 283 -14.27 -7.37 37.72
C ILE A 283 -15.44 -6.51 37.21
N GLY A 284 -16.47 -6.30 38.02
CA GLY A 284 -17.59 -5.40 37.70
C GLY A 284 -17.14 -3.96 37.49
N PHE A 285 -16.19 -3.47 38.31
CA PHE A 285 -15.60 -2.15 38.12
C PHE A 285 -14.78 -2.05 36.83
N VAL A 286 -13.96 -3.07 36.54
CA VAL A 286 -13.19 -3.15 35.28
C VAL A 286 -14.11 -3.19 34.07
N TYR A 287 -15.18 -4.00 34.11
CA TYR A 287 -16.20 -4.07 33.06
C TYR A 287 -16.82 -2.69 32.79
N TRP A 288 -17.21 -1.97 33.86
CA TRP A 288 -17.78 -0.64 33.73
C TRP A 288 -16.82 0.37 33.09
N LEU A 289 -15.54 0.33 33.48
CA LEU A 289 -14.52 1.22 32.94
C LEU A 289 -14.29 0.98 31.45
N VAL A 290 -14.12 -0.29 31.05
CA VAL A 290 -13.88 -0.68 29.65
C VAL A 290 -15.08 -0.34 28.77
N LYS A 291 -16.30 -0.63 29.22
CA LYS A 291 -17.53 -0.29 28.48
C LYS A 291 -17.65 1.21 28.24
N ARG A 292 -17.32 2.04 29.24
CA ARG A 292 -17.34 3.51 29.13
C ARG A 292 -16.33 4.05 28.12
N THR A 293 -15.20 3.37 27.93
CA THR A 293 -14.21 3.74 26.91
C THR A 293 -14.61 3.29 25.51
N GLU A 294 -15.25 2.13 25.38
CA GLU A 294 -15.74 1.61 24.09
C GLU A 294 -16.89 2.45 23.51
N ASP A 295 -17.80 2.97 24.36
CA ASP A 295 -18.93 3.81 23.92
C ASP A 295 -18.51 5.23 23.45
N LYS A 296 -17.27 5.64 23.70
CA LYS A 296 -16.76 6.99 23.39
C LYS A 296 -15.88 7.07 22.15
N GLY A 297 -15.41 5.93 21.62
CA GLY A 297 -14.58 5.85 20.42
C GLY A 297 -15.35 5.31 19.23
#